data_AF-A0ABD6BXK7-F1
#
_entry.id   AF-A0ABD6BXK7-F1
#
_cell.length_a   1.000
_cell.length_b   1.000
_cell.length_c   1.000
_cell.angle_alpha   90.00
_cell.angle_beta   90.00
_cell.angle_gamma   90.00
#
_symmetry.space_group_name_H-M   'P 1'
#
loop_
_entity.id
_entity.type
_entity.pdbx_description
1 polymer ?
#
loop_
_entity_poly.entity_id
_entity_poly.type
_entity_poly.pdbx_seq_one_letter_code
_entity_poly.pdbx_strand_id
1 'polypeptide(L)'
;MDSHTFEDNLSYLSILGRYNTERRPLIREYFNQQLLGGHLSEETVSIEDVREFAKEETPSEQDDDLGFNKAFERALLTLPEDINPQDFQQYLLFRYDHLEQPLKEENQFAIYDLLSFEALLLDTALGETDIISSEVHRFTSKEEYIDSASIHEPNDQFSERWESKIRVDTQQILNEFVERTLPDDPTLGPERVDERITTGQEILGFLTYSSDHRAQMDFFSNPLYREKEDRSKVLIPFPEMLLTTAQYRIEEYIAQFDEIQATEDQQKGDVVEELAQALLQQIPNRNFIKNFQYVHDPHPGEADGVLFFDDAYWTVEVKSHPIFRKVPRQIELVKKRYLDKVTQALTQTRRANEYLCSVDDLGLIYNLTGQKTPNSMDSGGIVVLDGFIPTLFSGNERADSRLGVGELHEMLSTDERLVVITLYDLFQLLQEKETEQFNSFLRWRTDYDGDHPIWGYNEREYWAFYFDIFRGSGQWADALETAVEKEIITIYISERFNDKSHLENLGK
;
A
#
# COMPACT_ATOMS: atom_id res chain seq x y z
N MET A 1 22.32 -27.59 -2.95
CA MET A 1 22.07 -26.35 -2.20
C MET A 1 22.85 -26.47 -0.92
N ASP A 2 23.91 -25.67 -0.79
CA ASP A 2 24.58 -25.49 0.49
C ASP A 2 23.66 -24.62 1.35
N SER A 3 23.09 -25.19 2.42
CA SER A 3 22.05 -24.49 3.20
C SER A 3 22.61 -23.37 4.05
N HIS A 4 23.89 -23.46 4.43
CA HIS A 4 24.55 -22.41 5.20
C HIS A 4 24.66 -21.12 4.41
N THR A 5 25.11 -21.20 3.15
CA THR A 5 25.23 -20.03 2.28
C THR A 5 23.92 -19.28 2.12
N PHE A 6 22.79 -20.00 2.00
CA PHE A 6 21.48 -19.37 1.87
C PHE A 6 21.05 -18.64 3.15
N GLU A 7 21.11 -19.31 4.30
CA GLU A 7 20.74 -18.73 5.60
C GLU A 7 21.62 -17.54 5.98
N ASP A 8 22.92 -17.62 5.70
CA ASP A 8 23.88 -16.55 5.93
C ASP A 8 23.58 -15.35 5.02
N ASN A 9 23.28 -15.58 3.74
CA ASN A 9 22.90 -14.53 2.80
C ASN A 9 21.57 -13.85 3.16
N LEU A 10 20.56 -14.61 3.61
CA LEU A 10 19.29 -14.05 4.11
C LEU A 10 19.56 -13.09 5.28
N SER A 11 20.36 -13.55 6.25
CA SER A 11 20.68 -12.77 7.45
C SER A 11 21.51 -11.54 7.09
N TYR A 12 22.52 -11.69 6.23
CA TYR A 12 23.39 -10.59 5.79
C TYR A 12 22.61 -9.48 5.07
N LEU A 13 21.75 -9.84 4.10
CA LEU A 13 20.95 -8.86 3.37
C LEU A 13 19.89 -8.19 4.25
N SER A 14 19.33 -8.92 5.21
CA SER A 14 18.46 -8.36 6.25
C SER A 14 19.18 -7.30 7.08
N ILE A 15 20.37 -7.64 7.61
CA ILE A 15 21.24 -6.75 8.39
C ILE A 15 21.57 -5.50 7.58
N LEU A 16 22.00 -5.67 6.33
CA LEU A 16 22.39 -4.57 5.44
C LEU A 16 21.20 -3.62 5.17
N GLY A 17 20.02 -4.17 4.90
CA GLY A 17 18.78 -3.43 4.66
C GLY A 17 18.30 -2.66 5.89
N ARG A 18 18.42 -3.24 7.09
CA ARG A 18 18.06 -2.54 8.33
C ARG A 18 19.03 -1.42 8.65
N TYR A 19 20.34 -1.64 8.45
CA TYR A 19 21.36 -0.62 8.70
C TYR A 19 21.28 0.54 7.73
N ASN A 20 21.03 0.29 6.44
CA ASN A 20 20.97 1.32 5.40
C ASN A 20 19.51 1.69 5.08
N THR A 21 18.84 2.36 6.00
CA THR A 21 17.38 2.63 5.91
C THR A 21 16.97 3.30 4.60
N GLU A 22 17.72 4.30 4.14
CA GLU A 22 17.42 5.03 2.88
C GLU A 22 17.77 4.24 1.60
N ARG A 23 18.44 3.07 1.72
CA ARG A 23 18.74 2.16 0.60
C ARG A 23 18.01 0.82 0.71
N ARG A 24 17.17 0.64 1.73
CA ARG A 24 16.47 -0.62 1.97
C ARG A 24 15.66 -1.12 0.76
N PRO A 25 14.90 -0.28 0.02
CA PRO A 25 14.18 -0.76 -1.17
C PRO A 25 15.10 -1.33 -2.25
N LEU A 26 16.26 -0.71 -2.48
CA LEU A 26 17.25 -1.18 -3.45
C LEU A 26 17.91 -2.48 -2.98
N ILE A 27 18.18 -2.62 -1.68
CA ILE A 27 18.70 -3.88 -1.09
C ILE A 27 17.65 -4.99 -1.21
N ARG A 28 16.35 -4.68 -1.01
CA ARG A 28 15.24 -5.62 -1.25
C ARG A 28 15.10 -5.98 -2.73
N GLU A 29 15.34 -5.05 -3.65
CA GLU A 29 15.36 -5.31 -5.09
C GLU A 29 16.47 -6.29 -5.46
N TYR A 30 17.69 -6.04 -4.97
CA TYR A 30 18.80 -6.98 -5.12
C TYR A 30 18.42 -8.37 -4.57
N PHE A 31 17.92 -8.40 -3.33
CA PHE A 31 17.47 -9.64 -2.68
C PHE A 31 16.45 -10.39 -3.53
N ASN A 32 15.40 -9.72 -4.00
CA ASN A 32 14.36 -10.34 -4.82
C ASN A 32 14.94 -10.93 -6.11
N GLN A 33 15.81 -10.20 -6.80
CA GLN A 33 16.44 -10.68 -8.03
C GLN A 33 17.33 -11.90 -7.79
N GLN A 34 18.16 -11.89 -6.74
CA GLN A 34 19.01 -13.03 -6.40
C GLN A 34 18.20 -14.25 -5.94
N LEU A 35 17.09 -14.01 -5.23
CA LEU A 35 16.17 -15.05 -4.79
C LEU A 35 15.50 -15.73 -5.98
N LEU A 36 14.99 -14.94 -6.92
CA LEU A 36 14.38 -15.45 -8.15
C LEU A 36 15.43 -16.14 -9.06
N GLY A 37 16.65 -15.61 -9.14
CA GLY A 37 17.74 -16.26 -9.89
C GLY A 37 18.24 -17.57 -9.27
N GLY A 38 17.92 -17.83 -7.98
CA GLY A 38 18.43 -18.97 -7.22
C GLY A 38 19.87 -18.81 -6.74
N HIS A 39 20.47 -17.63 -6.96
CA HIS A 39 21.88 -17.34 -6.70
C HIS A 39 22.21 -17.19 -5.21
N LEU A 40 21.21 -16.87 -4.37
CA LEU A 40 21.39 -16.81 -2.91
C LEU A 40 21.87 -18.14 -2.31
N SER A 41 21.67 -19.27 -3.00
CA SER A 41 22.14 -20.59 -2.55
C SER A 41 23.49 -21.02 -3.15
N GLU A 42 24.05 -20.24 -4.07
CA GLU A 42 25.22 -20.61 -4.87
C GLU A 42 26.50 -19.93 -4.37
N GLU A 43 26.43 -18.64 -4.07
CA GLU A 43 27.59 -17.82 -3.71
C GLU A 43 27.28 -16.94 -2.49
N THR A 44 28.30 -16.66 -1.67
CA THR A 44 28.17 -15.72 -0.56
C THR A 44 28.06 -14.30 -1.10
N VAL A 45 27.02 -13.59 -0.67
CA VAL A 45 26.79 -12.18 -1.03
C VAL A 45 27.74 -11.29 -0.25
N SER A 46 28.35 -10.32 -0.93
CA SER A 46 29.18 -9.26 -0.36
C SER A 46 28.55 -7.89 -0.57
N ILE A 47 29.01 -6.89 0.19
CA ILE A 47 28.58 -5.51 -0.01
C ILE A 47 28.97 -4.98 -1.39
N GLU A 48 30.09 -5.45 -1.95
CA GLU A 48 30.52 -5.10 -3.31
C GLU A 48 29.49 -5.53 -4.36
N ASP A 49 28.89 -6.72 -4.22
CA ASP A 49 27.85 -7.21 -5.14
C ASP A 49 26.62 -6.29 -5.12
N VAL A 50 26.18 -5.90 -3.91
CA VAL A 50 25.03 -5.00 -3.74
C VAL A 50 25.34 -3.60 -4.27
N ARG A 51 26.57 -3.10 -4.08
CA ARG A 51 27.02 -1.80 -4.60
C ARG A 51 27.17 -1.80 -6.11
N GLU A 52 27.63 -2.90 -6.71
CA GLU A 52 27.72 -3.05 -8.16
C GLU A 52 26.32 -3.03 -8.77
N PHE A 53 25.40 -3.83 -8.22
CA PHE A 53 23.99 -3.79 -8.57
C PHE A 53 23.39 -2.38 -8.48
N ALA A 54 23.62 -1.68 -7.36
CA ALA A 54 23.12 -0.31 -7.17
C ALA A 54 23.58 0.66 -8.28
N LYS A 55 24.82 0.53 -8.74
CA LYS A 55 25.38 1.37 -9.83
C LYS A 55 24.71 1.05 -11.16
N GLU A 56 24.50 -0.23 -11.45
CA GLU A 56 23.82 -0.67 -12.68
C GLU A 56 22.35 -0.24 -12.72
N GLU A 57 21.71 -0.22 -11.56
CA GLU A 57 20.29 0.15 -11.42
C GLU A 57 20.04 1.66 -11.36
N THR A 58 21.10 2.47 -11.35
CA THR A 58 21.00 3.93 -11.40
C THR A 58 20.57 4.35 -12.80
N PRO A 59 19.37 4.96 -12.97
CA PRO A 59 18.91 5.38 -14.28
C PRO A 59 19.92 6.32 -14.91
N SER A 60 20.37 6.02 -16.13
CA SER A 60 21.11 7.01 -16.92
C SER A 60 20.15 8.14 -17.29
N GLU A 61 20.62 9.39 -17.35
CA GLU A 61 19.81 10.55 -17.80
C GLU A 61 19.21 10.37 -19.21
N GLN A 62 19.58 9.31 -19.94
CA GLN A 62 19.11 8.98 -21.29
C GLN A 62 18.13 7.80 -21.36
N ASP A 63 17.84 7.13 -20.23
CA ASP A 63 16.89 6.02 -20.18
C ASP A 63 15.47 6.55 -19.91
N ASP A 64 14.86 7.09 -20.95
CA ASP A 64 13.47 7.59 -20.92
C ASP A 64 12.42 6.46 -20.79
N ASP A 65 12.84 5.19 -20.84
CA ASP A 65 11.95 4.03 -20.94
C ASP A 65 12.25 2.99 -19.85
N LEU A 66 12.19 3.41 -18.58
CA LEU A 66 12.08 2.46 -17.47
C LEU A 66 10.75 1.71 -17.64
N GLY A 67 10.78 0.57 -18.36
CA GLY A 67 9.56 -0.15 -18.74
C GLY A 67 8.66 -0.42 -17.54
N PHE A 68 7.34 -0.31 -17.74
CA PHE A 68 6.29 -0.40 -16.72
C PHE A 68 6.55 -1.44 -15.62
N ASN A 69 6.94 -2.67 -16.00
CA ASN A 69 7.16 -3.76 -15.06
C ASN A 69 8.23 -3.42 -14.03
N LYS A 70 9.34 -2.81 -14.45
CA LYS A 70 10.45 -2.45 -13.56
C LYS A 70 10.06 -1.31 -12.62
N ALA A 71 9.34 -0.30 -13.13
CA ALA A 71 8.83 0.80 -12.32
C ALA A 71 7.83 0.30 -11.26
N PHE A 72 6.90 -0.57 -11.67
CA PHE A 72 5.89 -1.15 -10.81
C PHE A 72 6.49 -2.09 -9.75
N GLU A 73 7.43 -2.95 -10.13
CA GLU A 73 8.14 -3.83 -9.20
C GLU A 73 8.90 -3.03 -8.13
N ARG A 74 9.59 -1.94 -8.52
CA ARG A 74 10.24 -1.04 -7.56
C ARG A 74 9.25 -0.37 -6.61
N ALA A 75 8.09 0.06 -7.11
CA ALA A 75 7.03 0.62 -6.27
C ALA A 75 6.55 -0.41 -5.24
N LEU A 76 6.29 -1.65 -5.68
CA LEU A 76 5.91 -2.77 -4.79
C LEU A 76 6.93 -3.02 -3.69
N LEU A 77 8.21 -3.04 -4.05
CA LEU A 77 9.32 -3.26 -3.12
C LEU A 77 9.55 -2.08 -2.17
N THR A 78 8.93 -0.93 -2.44
CA THR A 78 8.98 0.26 -1.58
C THR A 78 7.78 0.34 -0.63
N LEU A 79 6.65 -0.31 -0.96
CA LEU A 79 5.42 -0.30 -0.15
C LEU A 79 5.62 -0.50 1.36
N PRO A 80 6.50 -1.41 1.83
CA PRO A 80 6.70 -1.57 3.27
C PRO A 80 7.18 -0.31 4.00
N GLU A 81 7.78 0.65 3.29
CA GLU A 81 8.19 1.94 3.87
C GLU A 81 7.08 3.00 3.82
N ASP A 82 6.02 2.73 3.05
CA ASP A 82 4.96 3.69 2.72
C ASP A 82 3.63 3.38 3.42
N ILE A 83 3.46 2.15 3.89
CA ILE A 83 2.24 1.65 4.54
C ILE A 83 2.46 1.57 6.04
N ASN A 84 1.57 2.19 6.82
CA ASN A 84 1.52 1.95 8.26
C ASN A 84 0.97 0.52 8.51
N PRO A 85 1.74 -0.38 9.15
CA PRO A 85 1.30 -1.77 9.37
C PRO A 85 -0.01 -1.89 10.16
N GLN A 86 -0.22 -1.03 11.15
CA GLN A 86 -1.41 -1.08 12.03
C GLN A 86 -2.66 -0.60 11.31
N ASP A 87 -2.56 0.50 10.58
CA ASP A 87 -3.70 1.04 9.81
C ASP A 87 -4.08 0.09 8.69
N PHE A 88 -3.07 -0.52 8.03
CA PHE A 88 -3.31 -1.50 6.99
C PHE A 88 -3.91 -2.80 7.54
N GLN A 89 -3.49 -3.26 8.72
CA GLN A 89 -4.16 -4.37 9.40
C GLN A 89 -5.65 -4.09 9.63
N GLN A 90 -6.00 -2.90 10.12
CA GLN A 90 -7.39 -2.51 10.32
C GLN A 90 -8.17 -2.47 9.00
N TYR A 91 -7.55 -1.95 7.94
CA TYR A 91 -8.14 -1.98 6.60
C TYR A 91 -8.39 -3.40 6.10
N LEU A 92 -7.45 -4.33 6.28
CA LEU A 92 -7.62 -5.71 5.82
C LEU A 92 -8.74 -6.42 6.57
N LEU A 93 -8.85 -6.20 7.88
CA LEU A 93 -10.00 -6.68 8.65
C LEU A 93 -11.32 -6.08 8.14
N PHE A 94 -11.34 -4.77 7.89
CA PHE A 94 -12.51 -4.09 7.31
C PHE A 94 -12.89 -4.63 5.91
N ARG A 95 -11.91 -4.95 5.06
CA ARG A 95 -12.11 -5.41 3.68
C ARG A 95 -12.54 -6.88 3.59
N TYR A 96 -12.06 -7.74 4.48
CA TYR A 96 -12.24 -9.19 4.38
C TYR A 96 -13.11 -9.81 5.49
N ASP A 97 -13.76 -8.99 6.33
CA ASP A 97 -14.65 -9.46 7.42
C ASP A 97 -15.73 -10.46 6.94
N HIS A 98 -16.26 -10.27 5.72
CA HIS A 98 -17.29 -11.14 5.13
C HIS A 98 -16.82 -12.58 4.89
N LEU A 99 -15.51 -12.85 4.92
CA LEU A 99 -14.93 -14.19 4.75
C LEU A 99 -14.67 -14.91 6.08
N GLU A 100 -14.76 -14.23 7.22
CA GLU A 100 -14.45 -14.84 8.53
C GLU A 100 -15.38 -16.01 8.86
N GLN A 101 -16.69 -15.85 8.61
CA GLN A 101 -17.67 -16.91 8.85
C GLN A 101 -17.54 -18.07 7.85
N PRO A 102 -17.41 -17.84 6.52
CA PRO A 102 -17.09 -18.90 5.56
C PRO A 102 -15.83 -19.71 5.93
N LEU A 103 -14.73 -19.04 6.29
CA LEU A 103 -13.49 -19.72 6.67
C LEU A 103 -13.69 -20.64 7.88
N LYS A 104 -14.41 -20.15 8.89
CA LYS A 104 -14.76 -20.92 10.08
C LYS A 104 -15.60 -22.16 9.75
N GLU A 105 -16.56 -22.04 8.82
CA GLU A 105 -17.40 -23.17 8.40
C GLU A 105 -16.58 -24.28 7.71
N GLU A 106 -15.56 -23.88 6.96
CA GLU A 106 -14.59 -24.79 6.32
C GLU A 106 -13.48 -25.30 7.25
N ASN A 107 -13.57 -25.02 8.56
CA ASN A 107 -12.54 -25.34 9.57
C ASN A 107 -11.15 -24.80 9.19
N GLN A 108 -11.11 -23.63 8.57
CA GLN A 108 -9.90 -22.91 8.21
C GLN A 108 -9.62 -21.81 9.25
N PHE A 109 -8.36 -21.35 9.32
CA PHE A 109 -8.02 -20.25 10.23
C PHE A 109 -8.61 -18.92 9.74
N ALA A 110 -8.98 -18.06 10.70
CA ALA A 110 -9.54 -16.74 10.43
C ALA A 110 -8.50 -15.79 9.81
N ILE A 111 -8.96 -14.81 9.05
CA ILE A 111 -8.06 -13.75 8.54
C ILE A 111 -7.54 -12.92 9.71
N TYR A 112 -8.39 -12.67 10.71
CA TYR A 112 -7.98 -12.10 11.99
C TYR A 112 -6.81 -12.84 12.64
N ASP A 113 -6.81 -14.17 12.61
CA ASP A 113 -5.74 -14.97 13.21
C ASP A 113 -4.42 -14.81 12.45
N LEU A 114 -4.48 -14.85 11.12
CA LEU A 114 -3.31 -14.60 10.25
C LEU A 114 -2.70 -13.22 10.55
N LEU A 115 -3.52 -12.17 10.52
CA LEU A 115 -3.06 -10.80 10.74
C LEU A 115 -2.53 -10.60 12.16
N SER A 116 -3.16 -11.19 13.17
CA SER A 116 -2.68 -11.14 14.56
C SER A 116 -1.34 -11.85 14.73
N PHE A 117 -1.14 -12.97 14.03
CA PHE A 117 0.13 -13.71 14.05
C PHE A 117 1.25 -12.91 13.38
N GLU A 118 0.97 -12.30 12.23
CA GLU A 118 1.92 -11.42 11.55
C GLU A 118 2.29 -10.19 12.38
N ALA A 119 1.31 -9.56 13.05
CA ALA A 119 1.56 -8.45 13.97
C ALA A 119 2.48 -8.88 15.14
N LEU A 120 2.26 -10.07 15.69
CA LEU A 120 3.12 -10.62 16.74
C LEU A 120 4.56 -10.85 16.24
N LEU A 121 4.74 -11.41 15.03
CA LEU A 121 6.06 -11.59 14.43
C LEU A 121 6.76 -10.25 14.18
N LEU A 122 6.01 -9.26 13.67
CA LEU A 122 6.50 -7.90 13.45
C LEU A 122 6.95 -7.26 14.76
N ASP A 123 6.12 -7.33 15.81
CA ASP A 123 6.44 -6.83 17.16
C ASP A 123 7.67 -7.54 17.75
N THR A 124 7.82 -8.84 17.50
CA THR A 124 8.97 -9.61 18.01
C THR A 124 10.27 -9.12 17.39
N ALA A 125 10.26 -8.80 16.09
CA ALA A 125 11.44 -8.34 15.36
C ALA A 125 11.71 -6.83 15.52
N LEU A 126 10.67 -6.00 15.48
CA LEU A 126 10.75 -4.53 15.43
C LEU A 126 10.30 -3.82 16.70
N GLY A 127 9.73 -4.52 17.68
CA GLY A 127 9.18 -3.92 18.90
C GLY A 127 10.19 -3.07 19.66
N GLU A 128 9.67 -2.12 20.44
CA GLU A 128 10.47 -1.19 21.23
C GLU A 128 11.42 -1.97 22.15
N THR A 129 12.72 -2.06 21.85
CA THR A 129 13.75 -2.11 22.92
C THR A 129 15.21 -1.98 22.54
N ASP A 130 15.72 -2.29 21.33
CA ASP A 130 17.20 -2.43 21.21
C ASP A 130 17.94 -1.70 20.07
N ILE A 131 17.30 -1.42 18.92
CA ILE A 131 17.99 -0.71 17.82
C ILE A 131 17.48 0.72 17.75
N ILE A 132 18.21 1.61 18.40
CA ILE A 132 17.92 3.04 18.40
C ILE A 132 18.19 3.58 16.99
N SER A 133 17.39 4.54 16.55
CA SER A 133 17.56 5.21 15.25
C SER A 133 18.95 5.87 15.05
N SER A 134 19.79 5.93 16.09
CA SER A 134 21.18 6.37 16.06
C SER A 134 22.19 5.27 15.70
N GLU A 135 21.77 4.01 15.73
CA GLU A 135 22.61 2.84 15.39
C GLU A 135 22.52 2.48 13.91
N VAL A 136 21.56 3.03 13.17
CA VAL A 136 21.45 2.88 11.71
C VAL A 136 22.25 3.93 10.98
N HIS A 137 22.69 3.61 9.77
CA HIS A 137 23.31 4.57 8.88
C HIS A 137 22.28 5.59 8.40
N ARG A 138 22.72 6.86 8.32
CA ARG A 138 21.94 7.97 7.79
C ARG A 138 22.82 8.80 6.89
N PHE A 139 22.27 9.28 5.78
CA PHE A 139 23.04 10.14 4.90
C PHE A 139 23.48 11.43 5.59
N THR A 140 24.76 11.74 5.40
CA THR A 140 25.42 12.91 6.00
C THR A 140 25.65 14.02 4.97
N SER A 141 25.49 13.72 3.67
CA SER A 141 25.65 14.69 2.60
C SER A 141 24.71 14.44 1.41
N LYS A 142 24.63 15.45 0.53
CA LYS A 142 23.85 15.36 -0.70
C LYS A 142 24.52 14.41 -1.71
N GLU A 143 25.85 14.40 -1.75
CA GLU A 143 26.62 13.50 -2.62
C GLU A 143 26.32 12.05 -2.28
N GLU A 144 26.22 11.76 -0.98
CA GLU A 144 25.84 10.45 -0.46
C GLU A 144 24.41 10.06 -0.86
N TYR A 145 23.48 11.01 -0.76
CA TYR A 145 22.09 10.81 -1.15
C TYR A 145 21.92 10.51 -2.65
N ILE A 146 22.72 11.14 -3.52
CA ILE A 146 22.65 10.95 -4.98
C ILE A 146 23.35 9.67 -5.42
N ASP A 147 24.39 9.23 -4.71
CA ASP A 147 25.07 7.96 -5.00
C ASP A 147 24.25 6.77 -4.50
N SER A 148 23.55 6.09 -5.42
CA SER A 148 22.80 4.86 -5.15
C SER A 148 23.65 3.77 -4.50
N ALA A 149 24.95 3.74 -4.79
CA ALA A 149 25.91 2.77 -4.28
C ALA A 149 26.50 3.17 -2.91
N SER A 150 26.05 4.29 -2.34
CA SER A 150 26.36 4.65 -0.96
C SER A 150 25.61 3.75 0.03
N ILE A 151 26.11 2.53 0.15
CA ILE A 151 25.67 1.47 1.06
C ILE A 151 26.86 1.15 1.95
N HIS A 152 26.63 1.01 3.25
CA HIS A 152 27.68 0.82 4.25
C HIS A 152 27.48 -0.47 5.04
N GLU A 153 28.57 -1.10 5.46
CA GLU A 153 28.48 -2.27 6.35
C GLU A 153 28.23 -1.82 7.79
N PRO A 154 27.34 -2.52 8.52
CA PRO A 154 27.22 -2.36 9.95
C PRO A 154 28.45 -2.93 10.68
N ASN A 155 28.60 -2.53 11.95
CA ASN A 155 29.56 -3.17 12.84
C ASN A 155 29.02 -4.51 13.39
N ASP A 156 29.91 -5.37 13.89
CA ASP A 156 29.57 -6.69 14.43
C ASP A 156 28.49 -6.62 15.52
N GLN A 157 28.53 -5.59 16.38
CA GLN A 157 27.56 -5.43 17.46
C GLN A 157 26.14 -5.19 16.94
N PHE A 158 25.98 -4.40 15.87
CA PHE A 158 24.70 -4.20 15.21
C PHE A 158 24.23 -5.50 14.53
N SER A 159 25.13 -6.17 13.83
CA SER A 159 24.87 -7.44 13.13
C SER A 159 24.35 -8.52 14.10
N GLU A 160 25.05 -8.78 15.21
CA GLU A 160 24.66 -9.77 16.21
C GLU A 160 23.29 -9.45 16.85
N ARG A 161 23.04 -8.17 17.15
CA ARG A 161 21.75 -7.74 17.72
C ARG A 161 20.61 -7.94 16.74
N TRP A 162 20.77 -7.49 15.51
CA TRP A 162 19.71 -7.63 14.50
C TRP A 162 19.45 -9.09 14.16
N GLU A 163 20.51 -9.90 14.02
CA GLU A 163 20.40 -11.34 13.79
C GLU A 163 19.57 -12.03 14.88
N SER A 164 19.77 -11.65 16.16
CA SER A 164 18.97 -12.18 17.28
C SER A 164 17.50 -11.78 17.25
N LYS A 165 17.13 -10.70 16.55
CA LYS A 165 15.74 -10.24 16.40
C LYS A 165 15.02 -10.94 15.27
N ILE A 166 15.72 -11.26 14.18
CA ILE A 166 15.12 -11.92 13.00
C ILE A 166 15.10 -13.45 13.12
N ARG A 167 15.90 -14.05 14.01
CA ARG A 167 15.87 -15.49 14.34
C ARG A 167 14.94 -15.75 15.53
N VAL A 168 13.75 -16.25 15.26
CA VAL A 168 12.70 -16.43 16.27
C VAL A 168 12.48 -17.91 16.60
N ASP A 169 12.31 -18.22 17.88
CA ASP A 169 11.93 -19.56 18.34
C ASP A 169 10.45 -19.82 18.09
N THR A 170 10.17 -20.94 17.40
CA THR A 170 8.82 -21.34 16.99
C THR A 170 7.93 -21.64 18.19
N GLN A 171 8.46 -22.25 19.25
CA GLN A 171 7.62 -22.58 20.41
C GLN A 171 7.27 -21.32 21.20
N GLN A 172 8.24 -20.40 21.34
CA GLN A 172 8.02 -19.12 21.99
C GLN A 172 6.92 -18.32 21.28
N ILE A 173 7.02 -18.15 19.95
CA ILE A 173 6.03 -17.36 19.19
C ILE A 173 4.63 -17.98 19.25
N LEU A 174 4.53 -19.32 19.22
CA LEU A 174 3.25 -20.02 19.37
C LEU A 174 2.63 -19.79 20.75
N ASN A 175 3.45 -19.83 21.81
CA ASN A 175 2.96 -19.55 23.17
C ASN A 175 2.48 -18.10 23.30
N GLU A 176 3.25 -17.13 22.78
CA GLU A 176 2.85 -15.71 22.80
C GLU A 176 1.57 -15.47 21.98
N PHE A 177 1.39 -16.17 20.86
CA PHE A 177 0.17 -16.10 20.06
C PHE A 177 -1.05 -16.59 20.85
N VAL A 178 -0.93 -17.70 21.56
CA VAL A 178 -1.99 -18.23 22.43
C VAL A 178 -2.32 -17.22 23.53
N GLU A 179 -1.31 -16.68 24.22
CA GLU A 179 -1.47 -15.71 25.31
C GLU A 179 -2.14 -14.41 24.84
N ARG A 180 -1.83 -13.92 23.64
CA ARG A 180 -2.44 -12.70 23.08
C ARG A 180 -3.84 -12.89 22.54
N THR A 181 -4.20 -14.11 22.11
CA THR A 181 -5.48 -14.36 21.42
C THR A 181 -6.53 -15.05 22.28
N LEU A 182 -6.14 -15.67 23.39
CA LEU A 182 -7.09 -16.19 24.37
C LEU A 182 -7.34 -15.16 25.48
N PRO A 183 -8.60 -14.99 25.93
CA PRO A 183 -8.87 -14.18 27.11
C PRO A 183 -8.21 -14.81 28.35
N ASP A 184 -7.76 -13.97 29.28
CA ASP A 184 -7.17 -14.38 30.56
C ASP A 184 -8.28 -14.93 31.50
N ASP A 185 -8.81 -16.10 31.14
CA ASP A 185 -9.86 -16.82 31.83
C ASP A 185 -9.35 -18.20 32.30
N PRO A 186 -9.16 -18.39 33.62
CA PRO A 186 -8.64 -19.64 34.19
C PRO A 186 -9.59 -20.83 34.06
N THR A 187 -10.80 -20.63 33.50
CA THR A 187 -11.76 -21.70 33.21
C THR A 187 -11.63 -22.26 31.80
N LEU A 188 -10.76 -21.70 30.95
CA LEU A 188 -10.45 -22.24 29.64
C LEU A 188 -9.83 -23.63 29.79
N GLY A 189 -10.46 -24.62 29.16
CA GLY A 189 -9.94 -25.99 29.13
C GLY A 189 -8.67 -26.11 28.27
N PRO A 190 -7.81 -27.12 28.53
CA PRO A 190 -6.61 -27.38 27.74
C PRO A 190 -6.85 -27.51 26.23
N GLU A 191 -8.02 -28.02 25.85
CA GLU A 191 -8.44 -28.22 24.45
C GLU A 191 -8.41 -26.91 23.64
N ARG A 192 -8.79 -25.77 24.23
CA ARG A 192 -8.74 -24.47 23.54
C ARG A 192 -7.33 -23.95 23.33
N VAL A 193 -6.41 -24.27 24.24
CA VAL A 193 -4.99 -23.93 24.09
C VAL A 193 -4.40 -24.75 22.94
N ASP A 194 -4.69 -26.05 22.90
CA ASP A 194 -4.22 -26.95 21.83
C ASP A 194 -4.78 -26.55 20.46
N GLU A 195 -6.05 -26.14 20.38
CA GLU A 195 -6.65 -25.57 19.15
C GLU A 195 -5.89 -24.33 18.66
N ARG A 196 -5.60 -23.37 19.55
CA ARG A 196 -4.86 -22.15 19.18
C ARG A 196 -3.41 -22.41 18.79
N ILE A 197 -2.74 -23.36 19.44
CA ILE A 197 -1.41 -23.80 19.02
C ILE A 197 -1.47 -24.39 17.62
N THR A 198 -2.50 -25.20 17.32
CA THR A 198 -2.69 -25.81 15.99
C THR A 198 -2.90 -24.72 14.94
N THR A 199 -3.79 -23.75 15.19
CA THR A 199 -3.99 -22.59 14.31
C THR A 199 -2.69 -21.81 14.08
N GLY A 200 -1.93 -21.54 15.14
CA GLY A 200 -0.63 -20.86 15.01
C GLY A 200 0.40 -21.66 14.19
N GLN A 201 0.40 -22.99 14.31
CA GLN A 201 1.27 -23.86 13.52
C GLN A 201 0.88 -23.88 12.04
N GLU A 202 -0.42 -23.88 11.74
CA GLU A 202 -0.94 -23.78 10.36
C GLU A 202 -0.55 -22.46 9.72
N ILE A 203 -0.76 -21.34 10.42
CA ILE A 203 -0.36 -20.00 9.95
C ILE A 203 1.15 -19.93 9.75
N LEU A 204 1.94 -20.39 10.73
CA LEU A 204 3.40 -20.41 10.61
C LEU A 204 3.84 -21.26 9.41
N GLY A 205 3.23 -22.43 9.20
CA GLY A 205 3.46 -23.27 8.04
C GLY A 205 3.14 -22.57 6.72
N PHE A 206 2.02 -21.84 6.67
CA PHE A 206 1.61 -21.06 5.52
C PHE A 206 2.57 -19.90 5.19
N LEU A 207 3.04 -19.17 6.20
CA LEU A 207 3.97 -18.05 6.03
C LEU A 207 5.41 -18.49 5.72
N THR A 208 5.76 -19.75 5.97
CA THR A 208 7.14 -20.24 5.86
C THR A 208 7.44 -20.87 4.52
N TYR A 209 8.50 -20.40 3.86
CA TYR A 209 9.05 -21.07 2.69
C TYR A 209 9.60 -22.45 3.07
N SER A 210 9.15 -23.49 2.36
CA SER A 210 9.71 -24.82 2.44
C SER A 210 10.60 -25.09 1.24
N SER A 211 11.90 -25.29 1.48
CA SER A 211 12.89 -25.65 0.46
C SER A 211 12.63 -26.98 -0.25
N ASP A 212 11.63 -27.75 0.21
CA ASP A 212 11.26 -29.06 -0.34
C ASP A 212 10.32 -28.94 -1.57
N HIS A 213 9.83 -27.74 -1.87
CA HIS A 213 8.99 -27.50 -3.04
C HIS A 213 9.83 -26.95 -4.21
N ARG A 214 9.59 -27.47 -5.42
CA ARG A 214 10.10 -26.90 -6.69
C ARG A 214 9.56 -25.49 -6.99
N ALA A 215 8.82 -24.89 -6.04
CA ALA A 215 8.34 -23.53 -6.14
C ALA A 215 9.48 -22.57 -5.80
N GLN A 216 9.67 -21.60 -6.67
CA GLN A 216 10.56 -20.46 -6.46
C GLN A 216 10.06 -19.71 -5.23
N MET A 217 10.96 -19.39 -4.28
CA MET A 217 10.60 -18.60 -3.10
C MET A 217 10.10 -17.22 -3.55
N ASP A 218 8.97 -16.81 -2.98
CA ASP A 218 8.33 -15.52 -3.24
C ASP A 218 8.10 -14.88 -1.87
N PHE A 219 8.91 -13.89 -1.52
CA PHE A 219 8.92 -13.37 -0.16
C PHE A 219 7.70 -12.47 0.15
N PHE A 220 6.92 -12.08 -0.87
CA PHE A 220 5.59 -11.50 -0.66
C PHE A 220 4.60 -12.57 -0.14
N SER A 221 4.69 -13.79 -0.66
CA SER A 221 3.84 -14.93 -0.29
C SER A 221 4.29 -15.61 1.01
N ASN A 222 5.60 -15.83 1.14
CA ASN A 222 6.21 -16.59 2.23
C ASN A 222 7.38 -15.80 2.83
N PRO A 223 7.11 -14.81 3.72
CA PRO A 223 8.14 -13.93 4.26
C PRO A 223 9.07 -14.60 5.28
N LEU A 224 8.78 -15.84 5.70
CA LEU A 224 9.55 -16.57 6.71
C LEU A 224 10.37 -17.71 6.09
N TYR A 225 11.51 -18.02 6.69
CA TYR A 225 12.33 -19.17 6.31
C TYR A 225 12.56 -20.09 7.49
N ARG A 226 12.35 -21.41 7.33
CA ARG A 226 12.69 -22.39 8.37
C ARG A 226 14.14 -22.79 8.28
N GLU A 227 14.90 -22.58 9.35
CA GLU A 227 16.29 -23.03 9.41
C GLU A 227 16.36 -24.55 9.25
N LYS A 228 17.32 -25.02 8.43
CA LYS A 228 17.47 -26.45 8.17
C LYS A 228 18.10 -27.20 9.33
N GLU A 229 19.07 -26.58 10.00
CA GLU A 229 19.81 -27.20 11.11
C GLU A 229 18.98 -27.21 12.40
N ASP A 230 18.30 -26.09 12.68
CA ASP A 230 17.46 -25.93 13.86
C ASP A 230 16.01 -25.66 13.45
N ARG A 231 15.27 -26.75 13.19
CA ARG A 231 13.86 -26.67 12.76
C ARG A 231 12.93 -26.06 13.80
N SER A 232 13.39 -25.78 15.03
CA SER A 232 12.61 -25.01 16.00
C SER A 232 12.72 -23.51 15.78
N LYS A 233 13.52 -23.03 14.83
CA LYS A 233 13.68 -21.61 14.53
C LYS A 233 13.20 -21.25 13.14
N VAL A 234 12.76 -20.00 13.04
CA VAL A 234 12.40 -19.35 11.80
C VAL A 234 13.13 -18.01 11.67
N LEU A 235 13.58 -17.71 10.46
CA LEU A 235 14.18 -16.45 10.05
C LEU A 235 13.11 -15.53 9.45
N ILE A 236 13.15 -14.25 9.82
CA ILE A 236 12.31 -13.17 9.30
C ILE A 236 13.20 -12.14 8.59
N PRO A 237 13.58 -12.34 7.31
CA PRO A 237 14.60 -11.51 6.67
C PRO A 237 14.21 -10.04 6.52
N PHE A 238 12.95 -9.75 6.19
CA PHE A 238 12.44 -8.39 6.06
C PHE A 238 11.16 -8.25 6.87
N PRO A 239 11.25 -8.04 8.19
CA PRO A 239 10.09 -7.99 9.07
C PRO A 239 9.04 -6.98 8.62
N GLU A 240 9.45 -5.86 8.03
CA GLU A 240 8.57 -4.80 7.53
C GLU A 240 7.59 -5.27 6.43
N MET A 241 7.83 -6.43 5.80
CA MET A 241 6.91 -7.06 4.85
C MET A 241 5.67 -7.67 5.53
N LEU A 242 5.78 -8.01 6.81
CA LEU A 242 4.66 -8.50 7.61
C LEU A 242 3.65 -7.36 7.74
N LEU A 243 2.36 -7.70 7.66
CA LEU A 243 1.23 -6.80 7.52
C LEU A 243 1.20 -5.97 6.24
N THR A 244 2.25 -5.21 5.91
CA THR A 244 2.28 -4.25 4.77
C THR A 244 2.05 -4.89 3.41
N THR A 245 2.26 -6.20 3.30
CA THR A 245 1.99 -7.00 2.10
C THR A 245 1.02 -8.16 2.34
N ALA A 246 0.34 -8.19 3.49
CA ALA A 246 -0.51 -9.30 3.91
C ALA A 246 -1.73 -9.52 3.01
N GLN A 247 -2.19 -8.50 2.27
CA GLN A 247 -3.25 -8.68 1.28
C GLN A 247 -2.89 -9.75 0.24
N TYR A 248 -1.62 -9.83 -0.20
CA TYR A 248 -1.19 -10.87 -1.14
C TYR A 248 -1.40 -12.26 -0.54
N ARG A 249 -1.01 -12.42 0.73
CA ARG A 249 -1.13 -13.68 1.46
C ARG A 249 -2.58 -14.07 1.73
N ILE A 250 -3.44 -13.09 2.04
CA ILE A 250 -4.89 -13.32 2.17
C ILE A 250 -5.48 -13.82 0.85
N GLU A 251 -5.19 -13.17 -0.27
CA GLU A 251 -5.69 -13.59 -1.59
C GLU A 251 -5.16 -14.97 -2.00
N GLU A 252 -3.89 -15.27 -1.71
CA GLU A 252 -3.32 -16.60 -1.95
C GLU A 252 -3.92 -17.68 -1.04
N TYR A 253 -4.24 -17.34 0.20
CA TYR A 253 -4.89 -18.23 1.15
C TYR A 253 -6.31 -18.56 0.69
N ILE A 254 -7.12 -17.55 0.37
CA ILE A 254 -8.48 -17.72 -0.14
C ILE A 254 -8.49 -18.58 -1.41
N ALA A 255 -7.53 -18.35 -2.32
CA ALA A 255 -7.43 -19.09 -3.57
C ALA A 255 -7.10 -20.59 -3.40
N GLN A 256 -6.72 -21.05 -2.21
CA GLN A 256 -6.53 -22.48 -1.94
C GLN A 256 -7.85 -23.23 -1.72
N PHE A 257 -8.95 -22.51 -1.49
CA PHE A 257 -10.25 -23.10 -1.15
C PHE A 257 -11.33 -22.66 -2.14
N ASP A 258 -11.78 -23.58 -2.99
CA ASP A 258 -12.76 -23.29 -4.05
C ASP A 258 -14.05 -22.64 -3.52
N GLU A 259 -14.54 -23.06 -2.34
CA GLU A 259 -15.78 -22.55 -1.75
C GLU A 259 -15.64 -21.12 -1.20
N ILE A 260 -14.51 -20.81 -0.56
CA ILE A 260 -14.19 -19.47 -0.06
C ILE A 260 -13.94 -18.53 -1.24
N GLN A 261 -13.17 -18.97 -2.24
CA GLN A 261 -12.93 -18.23 -3.47
C GLN A 261 -14.24 -17.93 -4.21
N ALA A 262 -15.17 -18.89 -4.27
CA ALA A 262 -16.48 -18.67 -4.87
C ALA A 262 -17.32 -17.64 -4.09
N THR A 263 -17.22 -17.63 -2.76
CA THR A 263 -17.89 -16.63 -1.91
C THR A 263 -17.33 -15.24 -2.18
N GLU A 264 -16.01 -15.07 -2.19
CA GLU A 264 -15.35 -13.81 -2.53
C GLU A 264 -15.73 -13.35 -3.93
N ASP A 265 -15.72 -14.23 -4.94
CA ASP A 265 -16.04 -13.83 -6.31
C ASP A 265 -17.50 -13.45 -6.53
N GLN A 266 -18.42 -14.01 -5.73
CA GLN A 266 -19.85 -13.66 -5.79
C GLN A 266 -20.15 -12.34 -5.08
N GLN A 267 -19.51 -12.08 -3.93
CA GLN A 267 -19.88 -10.97 -3.05
C GLN A 267 -18.98 -9.73 -3.20
N LYS A 268 -17.75 -9.85 -3.71
CA LYS A 268 -16.79 -8.73 -3.74
C LYS A 268 -17.33 -7.46 -4.40
N GLY A 269 -18.20 -7.63 -5.40
CA GLY A 269 -18.84 -6.52 -6.11
C GLY A 269 -19.54 -5.59 -5.13
N ASP A 270 -20.52 -6.19 -4.48
CA ASP A 270 -21.39 -5.54 -3.51
C ASP A 270 -20.60 -5.13 -2.27
N VAL A 271 -19.68 -5.97 -1.77
CA VAL A 271 -18.87 -5.67 -0.58
C VAL A 271 -17.99 -4.43 -0.80
N VAL A 272 -17.19 -4.38 -1.86
CA VAL A 272 -16.29 -3.24 -2.09
C VAL A 272 -17.08 -1.94 -2.31
N GLU A 273 -18.19 -2.02 -3.03
CA GLU A 273 -19.08 -0.88 -3.24
C GLU A 273 -19.69 -0.40 -1.91
N GLU A 274 -20.25 -1.30 -1.10
CA GLU A 274 -20.80 -0.98 0.21
C GLU A 274 -19.77 -0.35 1.14
N LEU A 275 -18.54 -0.88 1.18
CA LEU A 275 -17.44 -0.35 1.98
C LEU A 275 -17.03 1.06 1.51
N ALA A 276 -16.83 1.26 0.21
CA ALA A 276 -16.50 2.57 -0.36
C ALA A 276 -17.60 3.59 -0.06
N GLN A 277 -18.86 3.21 -0.24
CA GLN A 277 -19.98 4.08 0.06
C GLN A 277 -20.12 4.37 1.57
N ALA A 278 -19.84 3.39 2.44
CA ALA A 278 -19.84 3.59 3.89
C ALA A 278 -18.75 4.56 4.34
N LEU A 279 -17.58 4.52 3.70
CA LEU A 279 -16.50 5.48 3.88
C LEU A 279 -16.93 6.88 3.44
N LEU A 280 -17.43 7.04 2.22
CA LEU A 280 -17.90 8.33 1.71
C LEU A 280 -19.03 8.96 2.54
N GLN A 281 -19.86 8.13 3.20
CA GLN A 281 -20.88 8.54 4.16
C GLN A 281 -20.32 9.09 5.49
N GLN A 282 -19.02 9.07 5.72
CA GLN A 282 -18.39 9.63 6.93
C GLN A 282 -17.91 11.07 6.73
N ILE A 283 -17.70 11.52 5.48
CA ILE A 283 -17.21 12.88 5.19
C ILE A 283 -18.15 13.92 5.84
N PRO A 284 -17.72 15.01 6.47
CA PRO A 284 -18.64 16.03 7.00
C PRO A 284 -19.26 16.90 5.89
N ASN A 285 -20.34 17.64 6.20
CA ASN A 285 -20.85 18.75 5.36
C ASN A 285 -21.14 18.43 3.88
N ARG A 286 -21.48 17.19 3.56
CA ARG A 286 -21.89 16.77 2.22
C ARG A 286 -23.28 16.14 2.19
N ASN A 287 -23.90 16.11 1.01
CA ASN A 287 -24.98 15.19 0.72
C ASN A 287 -24.45 14.07 -0.20
N PHE A 288 -24.64 12.82 0.20
CA PHE A 288 -24.21 11.67 -0.59
C PHE A 288 -25.40 10.84 -1.03
N ILE A 289 -25.58 10.72 -2.35
CA ILE A 289 -26.61 9.90 -2.96
C ILE A 289 -25.96 8.59 -3.41
N LYS A 290 -26.36 7.48 -2.79
CA LYS A 290 -25.98 6.13 -3.21
C LYS A 290 -26.80 5.71 -4.43
N ASN A 291 -26.21 4.92 -5.33
CA ASN A 291 -26.88 4.26 -6.45
C ASN A 291 -27.70 5.26 -7.28
N PHE A 292 -27.01 6.30 -7.76
CA PHE A 292 -27.62 7.42 -8.46
C PHE A 292 -28.07 6.99 -9.86
N GLN A 293 -29.37 6.77 -9.99
CA GLN A 293 -30.00 6.40 -11.26
C GLN A 293 -30.41 7.64 -12.06
N TYR A 294 -30.09 7.64 -13.35
CA TYR A 294 -30.40 8.74 -14.25
C TYR A 294 -30.82 8.23 -15.64
N VAL A 295 -31.41 9.12 -16.44
CA VAL A 295 -31.76 8.85 -17.83
C VAL A 295 -31.16 9.95 -18.70
N HIS A 296 -30.07 9.64 -19.40
CA HIS A 296 -29.43 10.53 -20.34
C HIS A 296 -29.55 9.96 -21.76
N ASP A 297 -30.25 10.70 -22.60
CA ASP A 297 -30.64 10.44 -24.00
C ASP A 297 -30.04 9.19 -24.70
N PRO A 298 -30.83 8.15 -25.03
CA PRO A 298 -32.08 7.66 -24.44
C PRO A 298 -31.85 6.50 -23.44
N HIS A 299 -30.68 6.41 -22.83
CA HIS A 299 -30.30 5.22 -22.05
C HIS A 299 -30.37 5.50 -20.54
N PRO A 300 -30.99 4.58 -19.76
CA PRO A 300 -30.82 4.62 -18.32
C PRO A 300 -29.35 4.35 -17.98
N GLY A 301 -28.85 5.07 -16.99
CA GLY A 301 -27.53 4.91 -16.41
C GLY A 301 -27.61 4.89 -14.89
N GLU A 302 -26.56 4.38 -14.29
CA GLU A 302 -26.36 4.35 -12.85
C GLU A 302 -24.91 4.73 -12.57
N ALA A 303 -24.72 5.52 -11.51
CA ALA A 303 -23.43 5.74 -10.88
C ALA A 303 -23.53 5.25 -9.44
N ASP A 304 -22.46 4.67 -8.92
CA ASP A 304 -22.46 4.07 -7.58
C ASP A 304 -22.68 5.13 -6.49
N GLY A 305 -22.32 6.38 -6.75
CA GLY A 305 -22.86 7.50 -6.00
C GLY A 305 -22.54 8.88 -6.54
N VAL A 306 -23.11 9.90 -5.91
CA VAL A 306 -22.77 11.31 -6.16
C VAL A 306 -22.61 12.04 -4.85
N LEU A 307 -21.45 12.66 -4.65
CA LEU A 307 -21.13 13.52 -3.52
C LEU A 307 -21.40 14.97 -3.90
N PHE A 308 -22.28 15.62 -3.15
CA PHE A 308 -22.55 17.05 -3.27
C PHE A 308 -21.96 17.81 -2.10
N PHE A 309 -21.13 18.79 -2.45
CA PHE A 309 -20.65 19.84 -1.56
C PHE A 309 -21.36 21.15 -1.87
N ASP A 310 -21.03 22.20 -1.13
CA ASP A 310 -21.60 23.53 -1.32
C ASP A 310 -21.36 24.06 -2.74
N ASP A 311 -20.16 23.88 -3.28
CA ASP A 311 -19.73 24.48 -4.55
C ASP A 311 -19.19 23.46 -5.56
N ALA A 312 -19.25 22.16 -5.26
CA ALA A 312 -18.84 21.08 -6.15
C ALA A 312 -19.76 19.87 -6.06
N TYR A 313 -19.73 19.04 -7.10
CA TYR A 313 -20.18 17.66 -7.00
C TYR A 313 -19.19 16.70 -7.66
N TRP A 314 -19.15 15.48 -7.14
CA TRP A 314 -18.26 14.43 -7.61
C TRP A 314 -19.06 13.17 -7.85
N THR A 315 -19.08 12.69 -9.09
CA THR A 315 -19.64 11.37 -9.41
C THR A 315 -18.65 10.31 -8.97
N VAL A 316 -19.13 9.29 -8.27
CA VAL A 316 -18.34 8.18 -7.75
C VAL A 316 -18.65 6.92 -8.54
N GLU A 317 -17.59 6.22 -8.94
CA GLU A 317 -17.67 4.88 -9.51
C GLU A 317 -16.67 3.95 -8.81
N VAL A 318 -17.12 2.79 -8.37
CA VAL A 318 -16.36 1.79 -7.64
C VAL A 318 -16.07 0.60 -8.55
N LYS A 319 -14.80 0.21 -8.64
CA LYS A 319 -14.36 -0.97 -9.39
C LYS A 319 -13.82 -2.03 -8.44
N SER A 320 -14.72 -2.94 -8.10
CA SER A 320 -14.53 -4.12 -7.23
C SER A 320 -13.75 -5.28 -7.85
N HIS A 321 -13.28 -5.17 -9.10
CA HIS A 321 -12.45 -6.23 -9.67
C HIS A 321 -11.04 -6.09 -9.08
N PRO A 322 -10.51 -7.12 -8.41
CA PRO A 322 -9.22 -7.01 -7.76
C PRO A 322 -8.13 -6.98 -8.82
N ILE A 323 -7.65 -5.77 -9.07
CA ILE A 323 -6.68 -5.46 -10.12
C ILE A 323 -5.34 -6.15 -9.81
N PHE A 324 -5.06 -6.34 -8.51
CA PHE A 324 -3.77 -6.75 -7.96
C PHE A 324 -3.69 -8.24 -7.57
N ARG A 325 -4.70 -9.05 -7.89
CA ARG A 325 -4.61 -10.51 -7.70
C ARG A 325 -3.41 -11.08 -8.45
N LYS A 326 -2.59 -11.87 -7.76
CA LYS A 326 -1.41 -12.59 -8.31
C LYS A 326 -0.24 -11.70 -8.74
N VAL A 327 -0.16 -10.49 -8.20
CA VAL A 327 1.09 -9.70 -8.15
C VAL A 327 2.07 -10.43 -7.22
N PRO A 328 3.37 -10.53 -7.57
CA PRO A 328 4.09 -9.88 -8.68
C PRO A 328 4.08 -10.66 -10.02
N ARG A 329 3.41 -11.81 -10.11
CA ARG A 329 3.54 -12.72 -11.27
C ARG A 329 2.81 -12.29 -12.54
N GLN A 330 1.95 -11.27 -12.47
CA GLN A 330 1.08 -10.85 -13.58
C GLN A 330 1.04 -9.32 -13.77
N ILE A 331 2.16 -8.62 -13.61
CA ILE A 331 2.24 -7.14 -13.67
C ILE A 331 1.63 -6.54 -14.95
N GLU A 332 1.93 -7.09 -16.14
CA GLU A 332 1.31 -6.63 -17.39
C GLU A 332 -0.22 -6.79 -17.42
N LEU A 333 -0.74 -7.84 -16.78
CA LEU A 333 -2.19 -8.02 -16.67
C LEU A 333 -2.81 -7.00 -15.72
N VAL A 334 -2.10 -6.63 -14.65
CA VAL A 334 -2.49 -5.57 -13.71
C VAL A 334 -2.58 -4.25 -14.45
N LYS A 335 -1.56 -3.89 -15.23
CA LYS A 335 -1.55 -2.67 -16.07
C LYS A 335 -2.79 -2.58 -16.94
N LYS A 336 -3.03 -3.63 -17.73
CA LYS A 336 -4.15 -3.68 -18.65
C LYS A 336 -5.49 -3.57 -17.92
N ARG A 337 -5.66 -4.33 -16.83
CA ARG A 337 -6.88 -4.28 -16.02
C ARG A 337 -7.11 -2.91 -15.39
N TYR A 338 -6.05 -2.28 -14.90
CA TYR A 338 -6.10 -0.93 -14.34
C TYR A 338 -6.63 0.06 -15.38
N LEU A 339 -5.98 0.12 -16.54
CA LEU A 339 -6.35 1.01 -17.63
C LEU A 339 -7.78 0.76 -18.13
N ASP A 340 -8.15 -0.51 -18.35
CA ASP A 340 -9.50 -0.91 -18.75
C ASP A 340 -10.55 -0.45 -17.72
N LYS A 341 -10.27 -0.59 -16.42
CA LYS A 341 -11.21 -0.27 -15.33
C LYS A 341 -11.36 1.22 -15.10
N VAL A 342 -10.25 1.97 -15.10
CA VAL A 342 -10.28 3.42 -14.99
C VAL A 342 -10.97 4.03 -16.21
N THR A 343 -10.70 3.52 -17.42
CA THR A 343 -11.39 3.95 -18.65
C THR A 343 -12.90 3.72 -18.60
N GLN A 344 -13.33 2.55 -18.12
CA GLN A 344 -14.76 2.24 -17.92
C GLN A 344 -15.39 3.24 -16.94
N ALA A 345 -14.74 3.45 -15.79
CA ALA A 345 -15.23 4.33 -14.74
C ALA A 345 -15.29 5.80 -15.19
N LEU A 346 -14.28 6.27 -15.91
CA LEU A 346 -14.24 7.59 -16.53
C LEU A 346 -15.42 7.80 -17.48
N THR A 347 -15.73 6.79 -18.30
CA THR A 347 -16.88 6.86 -19.20
C THR A 347 -18.22 6.97 -18.44
N GLN A 348 -18.36 6.27 -17.31
CA GLN A 348 -19.58 6.30 -16.49
C GLN A 348 -19.73 7.61 -15.72
N THR A 349 -18.64 8.09 -15.11
CA THR A 349 -18.61 9.38 -14.42
C THR A 349 -18.92 10.54 -15.37
N ARG A 350 -18.38 10.53 -16.61
CA ARG A 350 -18.74 11.49 -17.66
C ARG A 350 -20.23 11.50 -17.95
N ARG A 351 -20.85 10.34 -18.20
CA ARG A 351 -22.29 10.27 -18.52
C ARG A 351 -23.17 10.79 -17.39
N ALA A 352 -22.81 10.49 -16.14
CA ALA A 352 -23.52 11.02 -14.98
C ALA A 352 -23.32 12.53 -14.84
N ASN A 353 -22.11 13.03 -15.07
CA ASN A 353 -21.81 14.47 -15.06
C ASN A 353 -22.54 15.21 -16.19
N GLU A 354 -22.57 14.67 -17.41
CA GLU A 354 -23.34 15.19 -18.54
C GLU A 354 -24.84 15.23 -18.23
N TYR A 355 -25.37 14.18 -17.59
CA TYR A 355 -26.74 14.18 -17.09
C TYR A 355 -26.98 15.31 -16.09
N LEU A 356 -26.18 15.40 -15.03
CA LEU A 356 -26.32 16.42 -13.99
C LEU A 356 -26.22 17.85 -14.56
N CYS A 357 -25.31 18.07 -15.52
CA CYS A 357 -25.19 19.34 -16.26
C CYS A 357 -26.42 19.64 -17.14
N SER A 358 -27.09 18.61 -17.67
CA SER A 358 -28.28 18.77 -18.52
C SER A 358 -29.57 19.03 -17.74
N VAL A 359 -29.57 18.74 -16.43
CA VAL A 359 -30.74 19.00 -15.57
C VAL A 359 -30.81 20.50 -15.26
N ASP A 360 -31.57 21.23 -16.07
CA ASP A 360 -31.96 22.64 -15.85
C ASP A 360 -32.88 22.84 -14.61
N ASP A 361 -33.20 21.75 -13.89
CA ASP A 361 -34.06 21.78 -12.72
C ASP A 361 -33.28 22.24 -11.48
N LEU A 362 -33.19 23.56 -11.35
CA LEU A 362 -32.83 24.29 -10.13
C LEU A 362 -33.43 23.68 -8.86
N GLY A 363 -34.59 23.01 -8.94
CA GLY A 363 -35.23 22.34 -7.82
C GLY A 363 -34.55 21.05 -7.37
N LEU A 364 -34.02 20.23 -8.29
CA LEU A 364 -33.32 18.98 -7.93
C LEU A 364 -32.00 19.30 -7.23
N ILE A 365 -31.16 20.14 -7.83
CA ILE A 365 -29.88 20.54 -7.24
C ILE A 365 -30.12 21.31 -5.93
N TYR A 366 -31.08 22.23 -5.86
CA TYR A 366 -31.42 22.91 -4.61
C TYR A 366 -31.92 21.94 -3.53
N ASN A 367 -32.71 20.92 -3.88
CA ASN A 367 -33.16 19.91 -2.90
C ASN A 367 -32.02 19.00 -2.43
N LEU A 368 -30.97 18.86 -3.23
CA LEU A 368 -29.81 18.03 -2.93
C LEU A 368 -28.68 18.80 -2.21
N THR A 369 -28.50 20.09 -2.50
CA THR A 369 -27.36 20.89 -1.99
C THR A 369 -27.80 22.05 -1.09
N GLY A 370 -29.08 22.42 -1.10
CA GLY A 370 -29.58 23.63 -0.44
C GLY A 370 -29.23 24.94 -1.15
N GLN A 371 -28.51 24.89 -2.28
CA GLN A 371 -28.02 26.07 -3.00
C GLN A 371 -28.87 26.42 -4.22
N LYS A 372 -29.14 27.73 -4.41
CA LYS A 372 -30.09 28.26 -5.42
C LYS A 372 -29.48 28.50 -6.80
N THR A 373 -28.18 28.29 -7.00
CA THR A 373 -27.48 28.68 -8.23
C THR A 373 -26.49 27.59 -8.69
N PRO A 374 -26.89 26.73 -9.65
CA PRO A 374 -26.09 25.65 -10.20
C PRO A 374 -25.04 26.09 -11.24
N ASN A 375 -25.11 27.32 -11.75
CA ASN A 375 -24.24 27.79 -12.85
C ASN A 375 -22.74 27.94 -12.50
N SER A 376 -22.30 27.51 -11.31
CA SER A 376 -20.91 27.66 -10.85
C SER A 376 -20.42 26.50 -9.98
N MET A 377 -21.02 25.30 -10.06
CA MET A 377 -20.50 24.15 -9.32
C MET A 377 -19.37 23.47 -10.11
N ASP A 378 -18.22 23.27 -9.48
CA ASP A 378 -17.17 22.44 -10.05
C ASP A 378 -17.64 20.98 -10.10
N SER A 379 -17.23 20.24 -11.12
CA SER A 379 -17.61 18.83 -11.29
C SER A 379 -16.40 17.95 -11.54
N GLY A 380 -16.42 16.73 -11.01
CA GLY A 380 -15.39 15.74 -11.28
C GLY A 380 -15.86 14.30 -11.11
N GLY A 381 -14.96 13.36 -11.37
CA GLY A 381 -15.14 11.93 -11.13
C GLY A 381 -14.20 11.42 -10.04
N ILE A 382 -14.70 10.54 -9.17
CA ILE A 382 -13.90 9.74 -8.24
C ILE A 382 -14.03 8.29 -8.67
N VAL A 383 -12.90 7.65 -8.96
CA VAL A 383 -12.83 6.23 -9.28
C VAL A 383 -12.20 5.51 -8.10
N VAL A 384 -12.99 4.72 -7.38
CA VAL A 384 -12.50 3.92 -6.25
C VAL A 384 -12.14 2.52 -6.74
N LEU A 385 -10.92 2.08 -6.51
CA LEU A 385 -10.43 0.76 -6.93
C LEU A 385 -10.24 -0.16 -5.72
N ASP A 386 -10.63 -1.43 -5.85
CA ASP A 386 -10.30 -2.45 -4.82
C ASP A 386 -8.79 -2.70 -4.76
N GLY A 387 -8.22 -2.66 -3.55
CA GLY A 387 -6.80 -2.92 -3.30
C GLY A 387 -6.09 -1.81 -2.52
N PHE A 388 -4.76 -1.87 -2.56
CA PHE A 388 -3.86 -1.08 -1.72
C PHE A 388 -2.59 -0.62 -2.43
N ILE A 389 -2.39 -1.04 -3.69
CA ILE A 389 -1.24 -0.54 -4.43
C ILE A 389 -1.51 0.93 -4.69
N PRO A 390 -0.63 1.83 -4.21
CA PRO A 390 -0.81 3.25 -4.30
C PRO A 390 -1.18 3.64 -5.72
N THR A 391 -2.23 4.45 -5.85
CA THR A 391 -2.91 4.76 -7.11
C THR A 391 -1.89 5.01 -8.25
N LEU A 392 -1.92 4.18 -9.29
CA LEU A 392 -0.97 4.28 -10.42
C LEU A 392 -1.12 5.57 -11.24
N PHE A 393 -2.26 6.24 -11.12
CA PHE A 393 -2.57 7.50 -11.79
C PHE A 393 -2.44 8.65 -10.81
N SER A 394 -1.33 9.37 -10.91
CA SER A 394 -1.02 10.53 -10.11
C SER A 394 -1.59 11.82 -10.68
N GLY A 395 -2.14 11.85 -11.89
CA GLY A 395 -2.52 13.11 -12.54
C GLY A 395 -1.33 13.97 -12.97
N ASN A 396 -0.09 13.52 -12.76
CA ASN A 396 1.11 14.10 -13.35
C ASN A 396 1.46 13.31 -14.61
N GLU A 397 1.24 13.90 -15.79
CA GLU A 397 1.43 13.24 -17.10
C GLU A 397 2.80 12.57 -17.23
N ARG A 398 3.85 13.21 -16.71
CA ARG A 398 5.21 12.67 -16.77
C ARG A 398 5.40 11.46 -15.87
N ALA A 399 4.98 11.54 -14.61
CA ALA A 399 5.08 10.42 -13.66
C ALA A 399 4.22 9.24 -14.14
N ASP A 400 3.01 9.52 -14.61
CA ASP A 400 2.06 8.52 -15.11
C ASP A 400 2.56 7.88 -16.41
N SER A 401 3.22 8.63 -17.28
CA SER A 401 3.89 8.09 -18.47
C SER A 401 5.01 7.12 -18.10
N ARG A 402 5.83 7.44 -17.07
CA ARG A 402 6.88 6.55 -16.54
C ARG A 402 6.29 5.32 -15.85
N LEU A 403 5.16 5.48 -15.16
CA LEU A 403 4.34 4.38 -14.66
C LEU A 403 3.47 3.73 -15.75
N GLY A 404 3.72 4.02 -17.04
CA GLY A 404 3.05 3.39 -18.17
C GLY A 404 1.52 3.56 -18.24
N VAL A 405 0.92 4.44 -17.44
CA VAL A 405 -0.52 4.75 -17.45
C VAL A 405 -0.84 6.13 -18.04
N GLY A 406 0.15 6.76 -18.69
CA GLY A 406 0.03 8.07 -19.32
C GLY A 406 -1.11 8.19 -20.35
N GLU A 407 -1.53 7.07 -20.97
CA GLU A 407 -2.66 7.06 -21.92
C GLU A 407 -3.99 7.57 -21.33
N LEU A 408 -4.14 7.56 -19.99
CA LEU A 408 -5.31 8.15 -19.34
C LEU A 408 -5.39 9.67 -19.53
N HIS A 409 -4.25 10.36 -19.67
CA HIS A 409 -4.22 11.81 -19.93
C HIS A 409 -4.77 12.15 -21.32
N GLU A 410 -4.51 11.29 -22.32
CA GLU A 410 -5.05 11.46 -23.68
C GLU A 410 -6.58 11.40 -23.71
N MET A 411 -7.18 10.75 -22.71
CA MET A 411 -8.62 10.63 -22.61
C MET A 411 -9.27 11.84 -21.96
N LEU A 412 -8.57 12.56 -21.07
CA LEU A 412 -9.09 13.67 -20.28
C LEU A 412 -9.09 14.97 -21.08
N SER A 413 -10.17 15.74 -20.98
CA SER A 413 -10.15 17.14 -21.47
C SER A 413 -9.49 18.05 -20.44
N THR A 414 -8.99 19.22 -20.87
CA THR A 414 -8.27 20.17 -19.99
C THR A 414 -9.08 20.59 -18.76
N ASP A 415 -10.41 20.64 -18.86
CA ASP A 415 -11.30 21.07 -17.77
C ASP A 415 -11.87 19.89 -16.95
N GLU A 416 -11.48 18.65 -17.26
CA GLU A 416 -12.03 17.45 -16.64
C GLU A 416 -11.22 16.98 -15.43
N ARG A 417 -11.90 16.89 -14.28
CA ARG A 417 -11.31 16.46 -13.02
C ARG A 417 -11.56 14.98 -12.77
N LEU A 418 -10.48 14.22 -12.61
CA LEU A 418 -10.53 12.80 -12.27
C LEU A 418 -9.61 12.53 -11.07
N VAL A 419 -10.18 11.94 -10.01
CA VAL A 419 -9.41 11.35 -8.92
C VAL A 419 -9.57 9.84 -9.02
N VAL A 420 -8.47 9.12 -9.19
CA VAL A 420 -8.43 7.67 -8.98
C VAL A 420 -7.88 7.45 -7.58
N ILE A 421 -8.51 6.58 -6.81
CA ILE A 421 -8.12 6.32 -5.43
C ILE A 421 -8.34 4.84 -5.09
N THR A 422 -7.47 4.22 -4.30
CA THR A 422 -7.74 2.88 -3.80
C THR A 422 -8.70 2.91 -2.61
N LEU A 423 -9.39 1.78 -2.34
CA LEU A 423 -10.22 1.66 -1.15
C LEU A 423 -9.40 1.87 0.14
N TYR A 424 -8.14 1.40 0.15
CA TYR A 424 -7.23 1.64 1.27
C TYR A 424 -6.90 3.12 1.45
N ASP A 425 -6.51 3.82 0.39
CA ASP A 425 -6.19 5.25 0.47
C ASP A 425 -7.42 6.05 0.93
N LEU A 426 -8.61 5.70 0.44
CA LEU A 426 -9.86 6.31 0.89
C LEU A 426 -10.13 6.02 2.38
N PHE A 427 -9.88 4.79 2.83
CA PHE A 427 -9.99 4.41 4.24
C PHE A 427 -9.06 5.24 5.12
N GLN A 428 -7.80 5.43 4.71
CA GLN A 428 -6.83 6.24 5.43
C GLN A 428 -7.21 7.73 5.46
N LEU A 429 -7.51 8.33 4.31
CA LEU A 429 -7.86 9.75 4.21
C LEU A 429 -9.02 10.14 5.13
N LEU A 430 -9.95 9.22 5.37
CA LEU A 430 -11.14 9.49 6.18
C LEU A 430 -10.93 9.25 7.68
N GLN A 431 -9.76 8.75 8.08
CA GLN A 431 -9.35 8.71 9.49
C GLN A 431 -8.65 10.00 9.94
N GLU A 432 -8.24 10.85 9.00
CA GLU A 432 -7.58 12.11 9.32
C GLU A 432 -8.52 13.10 10.01
N LYS A 433 -7.96 14.01 10.81
CA LYS A 433 -8.76 14.92 11.64
C LYS A 433 -9.52 15.95 10.81
N GLU A 434 -9.01 16.30 9.63
CA GLU A 434 -9.55 17.35 8.78
C GLU A 434 -10.39 16.81 7.60
N THR A 435 -11.09 15.68 7.79
CA THR A 435 -12.00 15.10 6.77
C THR A 435 -13.01 16.10 6.19
N GLU A 436 -13.34 17.19 6.91
CA GLU A 436 -14.18 18.27 6.39
C GLU A 436 -13.57 19.01 5.17
N GLN A 437 -12.25 18.89 4.95
CA GLN A 437 -11.55 19.49 3.81
C GLN A 437 -11.50 18.57 2.58
N PHE A 438 -12.21 17.45 2.59
CA PHE A 438 -12.15 16.46 1.51
C PHE A 438 -12.42 17.05 0.11
N ASN A 439 -13.41 17.95 -0.04
CA ASN A 439 -13.66 18.62 -1.33
C ASN A 439 -12.47 19.48 -1.78
N SER A 440 -11.84 20.20 -0.84
CA SER A 440 -10.65 20.99 -1.12
C SER A 440 -9.48 20.10 -1.53
N PHE A 441 -9.31 18.94 -0.90
CA PHE A 441 -8.33 17.94 -1.31
C PHE A 441 -8.57 17.45 -2.74
N LEU A 442 -9.80 17.05 -3.08
CA LEU A 442 -10.14 16.58 -4.44
C LEU A 442 -9.89 17.66 -5.50
N ARG A 443 -10.20 18.92 -5.19
CA ARG A 443 -9.91 20.06 -6.08
C ARG A 443 -8.43 20.30 -6.25
N TRP A 444 -7.68 20.39 -5.15
CA TRP A 444 -6.22 20.50 -5.19
C TRP A 444 -5.61 19.36 -6.00
N ARG A 445 -6.11 18.12 -5.83
CA ARG A 445 -5.63 16.93 -6.54
C ARG A 445 -5.84 17.00 -8.06
N THR A 446 -6.76 17.83 -8.54
CA THR A 446 -7.24 17.89 -9.93
C THR A 446 -7.05 19.26 -10.62
N ASP A 447 -6.79 20.34 -9.87
CA ASP A 447 -6.49 21.70 -10.37
C ASP A 447 -5.00 21.95 -10.62
N TYR A 448 -4.20 20.90 -10.62
CA TYR A 448 -2.75 21.01 -10.65
C TYR A 448 -2.23 21.23 -12.09
N ASP A 449 -2.41 22.46 -12.57
CA ASP A 449 -1.80 23.00 -13.80
C ASP A 449 -0.27 23.13 -13.64
N GLY A 450 0.45 22.02 -13.77
CA GLY A 450 1.82 21.98 -14.29
C GLY A 450 3.02 22.33 -13.40
N ASP A 451 2.87 22.98 -12.24
CA ASP A 451 4.05 23.61 -11.58
C ASP A 451 4.56 22.99 -10.26
N HIS A 452 4.01 21.89 -9.74
CA HIS A 452 4.68 21.16 -8.63
C HIS A 452 4.70 19.63 -8.82
N PRO A 453 5.75 18.94 -8.33
CA PRO A 453 5.88 17.50 -8.47
C PRO A 453 4.93 16.86 -7.46
N ILE A 454 4.31 15.74 -7.80
CA ILE A 454 3.62 14.92 -6.81
C ILE A 454 4.69 14.02 -6.15
N TRP A 455 4.78 14.07 -4.82
CA TRP A 455 5.92 13.57 -4.03
C TRP A 455 5.73 12.17 -3.44
N GLY A 456 4.57 11.54 -3.63
CA GLY A 456 4.30 10.20 -3.09
C GLY A 456 2.85 9.80 -3.32
N TYR A 457 2.52 8.55 -3.04
CA TYR A 457 1.25 7.92 -3.41
C TYR A 457 0.38 7.54 -2.17
N ASN A 458 0.59 8.17 -1.02
CA ASN A 458 0.02 7.78 0.29
C ASN A 458 -0.37 9.02 1.13
N GLU A 459 -0.57 8.87 2.46
CA GLU A 459 -0.79 9.94 3.45
C GLU A 459 0.09 11.20 3.23
N ARG A 460 1.25 11.04 2.59
CA ARG A 460 2.15 12.13 2.19
C ARG A 460 1.53 13.11 1.17
N GLU A 461 0.59 12.71 0.31
CA GLU A 461 -0.18 13.63 -0.57
C GLU A 461 -1.11 14.53 0.25
N TYR A 462 -1.76 13.97 1.27
CA TYR A 462 -2.58 14.73 2.21
C TYR A 462 -1.73 15.74 2.99
N TRP A 463 -0.51 15.36 3.40
CA TRP A 463 0.44 16.30 3.99
C TRP A 463 0.93 17.36 3.00
N ALA A 464 1.18 17.03 1.73
CA ALA A 464 1.52 18.00 0.71
C ALA A 464 0.40 19.04 0.51
N PHE A 465 -0.85 18.58 0.42
CA PHE A 465 -2.06 19.41 0.42
C PHE A 465 -2.18 20.30 1.66
N TYR A 466 -2.05 19.70 2.86
CA TYR A 466 -2.13 20.43 4.13
C TYR A 466 -1.02 21.49 4.22
N PHE A 467 0.21 21.16 3.85
CA PHE A 467 1.31 22.13 3.86
C PHE A 467 1.18 23.21 2.78
N ASP A 468 0.60 22.92 1.61
CA ASP A 468 0.35 23.91 0.56
C ASP A 468 -0.73 24.91 0.98
N ILE A 469 -1.83 24.45 1.59
CA ILE A 469 -2.91 25.33 2.07
C ILE A 469 -2.49 26.14 3.30
N PHE A 470 -1.61 25.61 4.15
CA PHE A 470 -1.21 26.23 5.42
C PHE A 470 0.17 26.92 5.44
N ARG A 471 0.84 27.13 4.29
CA ARG A 471 2.20 27.72 4.24
C ARG A 471 2.26 29.25 4.22
N GLY A 472 2.78 29.80 5.32
CA GLY A 472 3.33 31.17 5.40
C GLY A 472 4.85 31.29 5.21
N SER A 473 5.58 30.25 4.80
CA SER A 473 7.07 30.26 4.75
C SER A 473 7.65 30.03 3.34
N GLY A 474 8.27 31.06 2.75
CA GLY A 474 8.83 31.03 1.39
C GLY A 474 9.97 30.04 1.13
N GLN A 475 10.72 29.61 2.16
CA GLN A 475 11.84 28.66 1.98
C GLN A 475 11.41 27.28 1.45
N TRP A 476 10.16 26.89 1.67
CA TRP A 476 9.67 25.59 1.22
C TRP A 476 9.11 25.65 -0.20
N ALA A 477 8.49 26.76 -0.58
CA ALA A 477 8.09 27.00 -1.97
C ALA A 477 9.32 26.95 -2.89
N ASP A 478 10.42 27.61 -2.50
CA ASP A 478 11.67 27.59 -3.24
C ASP A 478 12.28 26.17 -3.36
N ALA A 479 12.16 25.34 -2.30
CA ALA A 479 12.66 23.96 -2.30
C ALA A 479 11.82 23.04 -3.18
N LEU A 480 10.50 23.25 -3.18
CA LEU A 480 9.53 22.56 -4.03
C LEU A 480 9.79 22.90 -5.51
N GLU A 481 9.85 24.19 -5.84
CA GLU A 481 10.16 24.72 -7.18
C GLU A 481 11.51 24.21 -7.69
N THR A 482 12.55 24.20 -6.84
CA THR A 482 13.86 23.66 -7.20
C THR A 482 13.85 22.16 -7.54
N ALA A 483 12.98 21.37 -6.90
CA ALA A 483 12.87 19.94 -7.18
C ALA A 483 12.07 19.66 -8.47
N VAL A 484 11.06 20.49 -8.78
CA VAL A 484 10.35 20.50 -10.07
C VAL A 484 11.31 20.77 -11.21
N GLU A 485 12.03 21.90 -11.11
CA GLU A 485 12.95 22.36 -12.14
C GLU A 485 14.06 21.34 -12.44
N LYS A 486 14.37 20.48 -11.46
CA LYS A 486 15.44 19.48 -11.55
C LYS A 486 14.93 18.06 -11.79
N GLU A 487 13.63 17.89 -12.04
CA GLU A 487 13.04 16.61 -12.42
C GLU A 487 13.30 15.49 -11.39
N ILE A 488 13.47 15.87 -10.12
CA ILE A 488 13.85 14.94 -9.06
C ILE A 488 12.59 14.18 -8.65
N ILE A 489 12.42 12.96 -9.18
CA ILE A 489 11.51 11.98 -8.57
C ILE A 489 12.13 11.61 -7.23
N THR A 490 11.63 12.26 -6.18
CA THR A 490 12.08 12.01 -4.82
C THR A 490 11.16 10.96 -4.22
N ILE A 491 11.60 9.70 -4.19
CA ILE A 491 10.97 8.68 -3.33
C ILE A 491 11.40 9.05 -1.91
N TYR A 492 10.69 9.98 -1.27
CA TYR A 492 11.10 10.53 0.02
C TYR A 492 10.75 9.56 1.16
N ILE A 493 11.74 8.80 1.60
CA ILE A 493 11.64 7.83 2.70
C ILE A 493 12.21 8.51 3.94
N SER A 494 11.37 9.00 4.84
CA SER A 494 11.83 9.39 6.17
C SER A 494 10.74 9.21 7.22
N GLU A 495 10.99 8.33 8.18
CA GLU A 495 10.22 8.16 9.43
C GLU A 495 10.01 9.48 10.21
N ARG A 496 10.83 10.51 9.92
CA ARG A 496 10.85 11.81 10.61
C ARG A 496 9.54 12.61 10.51
N PHE A 497 8.68 12.31 9.52
CA PHE A 497 7.41 13.01 9.33
C PHE A 497 6.20 12.30 9.95
N ASN A 498 6.34 11.05 10.42
CA ASN A 498 5.30 10.35 11.17
C ASN A 498 5.22 10.78 12.65
N ASP A 499 6.29 11.39 13.18
CA ASP A 499 6.27 11.95 14.53
C ASP A 499 5.64 13.35 14.53
N LYS A 500 4.34 13.43 14.83
CA LYS A 500 3.56 14.68 14.91
C LYS A 500 4.02 15.62 16.05
N SER A 501 4.99 15.23 16.90
CA SER A 501 5.48 16.01 18.04
C SER A 501 6.05 17.40 17.67
N HIS A 502 6.54 17.56 16.45
CA HIS A 502 7.09 18.84 15.97
C HIS A 502 6.00 19.85 15.55
N LEU A 503 4.78 19.39 15.22
CA LEU A 503 3.65 20.25 14.85
C LEU A 503 2.91 20.79 16.08
N GLU A 504 2.91 20.07 17.21
CA GLU A 504 2.31 20.53 18.47
C GLU A 504 2.99 21.79 19.05
N ASN A 505 4.21 22.10 18.59
CA ASN A 505 4.98 23.24 19.04
C ASN A 505 4.87 24.49 18.15
N LEU A 506 4.12 24.43 17.04
CA LEU A 506 3.89 25.59 16.16
C LEU A 506 2.73 26.49 16.62
N GLY A 507 2.03 26.10 17.69
CA GLY A 507 0.96 26.87 18.33
C GLY A 507 1.38 27.68 19.57
N LYS A 508 2.66 28.00 19.75
CA LYS A 508 3.15 28.87 20.84
C LYS A 508 3.88 30.11 20.34
#